data_AF-A0A8J3SYR9-F1
#
_entry.id   AF-A0A8J3SYR9-F1
#
_cell.length_a   1.000
_cell.length_b   1.000
_cell.length_c   1.000
_cell.angle_alpha   90.00
_cell.angle_beta   90.00
_cell.angle_gamma   90.00
#
_symmetry.space_group_name_H-M   'P 1'
#
loop_
_entity.id
_entity.type
_entity.pdbx_description
1 polymer ?
#
loop_
_entity_poly.entity_id
_entity_poly.type
_entity_poly.pdbx_seq_one_letter_code
_entity_poly.pdbx_strand_id
1 'polypeptide(L)'
;MSVTTPTPEPTPEDVSRGLAALEHLLAEEAARRASRPPVMPGETRRVRQLRAEVAEAHALADLQDDDTPLLLDTPKVRKRRKAAHEAARLHALAQDPTMRAWQAARMRRLLITAALVSLTLALAWSTAGVQAFAADDAPAWSPAWVFAWLVEPFLSLALLVIVGARAYTATRGQPITAPALIRIEWLFLALTVGMNAWPYLPLVAEHFSFSRLVLHILGAIVAVAIVTALPIILAAFTGLDHGPLTGPTYRANTGPGRTDITALTAHAQRLIDDGALPAAPSANRIQRTLRCGMDSARAVRDALTEGETR
;
A
#
# COMPACT_ATOMS: atom_id res chain seq x y z
N MET A 1 -32.37 -64.92 39.87
CA MET A 1 -32.87 -65.78 38.78
C MET A 1 -33.19 -64.87 37.61
N SER A 2 -32.37 -64.88 36.56
CA SER A 2 -32.57 -64.02 35.39
C SER A 2 -33.57 -64.67 34.44
N VAL A 3 -34.67 -63.97 34.18
CA VAL A 3 -35.68 -64.36 33.19
C VAL A 3 -35.27 -63.79 31.84
N THR A 4 -34.79 -64.65 30.95
CA THR A 4 -34.52 -64.33 29.54
C THR A 4 -35.83 -64.47 28.76
N THR A 5 -36.43 -63.35 28.36
CA THR A 5 -37.55 -63.34 27.41
C THR A 5 -37.04 -63.67 26.00
N PRO A 6 -37.60 -64.67 25.30
CA PRO A 6 -37.19 -64.99 23.95
C PRO A 6 -37.62 -63.89 22.97
N THR A 7 -36.69 -63.47 22.12
CA THR A 7 -36.93 -62.52 21.02
C THR A 7 -37.82 -63.19 19.96
N PRO A 8 -38.93 -62.58 19.53
CA PRO A 8 -39.79 -63.18 18.51
C PRO A 8 -39.03 -63.27 17.18
N GLU A 9 -39.10 -64.42 16.51
CA GLU A 9 -38.56 -64.60 15.17
C GLU A 9 -39.30 -63.69 14.18
N PRO A 10 -38.56 -62.97 13.30
CA PRO A 10 -39.18 -62.08 12.33
C PRO A 10 -40.03 -62.88 11.35
N THR A 11 -41.26 -62.42 11.14
CA THR A 11 -42.13 -63.05 10.16
C THR A 11 -41.61 -62.79 8.74
N PRO A 12 -41.93 -63.65 7.75
CA PRO A 12 -41.52 -63.43 6.35
C PRO A 12 -41.94 -62.05 5.80
N GLU A 13 -43.02 -61.47 6.32
CA GLU A 13 -43.49 -60.13 5.98
C GLU A 13 -42.61 -59.00 6.55
N ASP A 14 -41.98 -59.22 7.70
CA ASP A 14 -41.05 -58.25 8.28
C ASP A 14 -39.73 -58.21 7.50
N VAL A 15 -39.30 -59.36 6.97
CA VAL A 15 -38.13 -59.47 6.09
C VAL A 15 -38.38 -58.76 4.75
N SER A 16 -39.55 -58.96 4.14
CA SER A 16 -39.90 -58.29 2.87
C SER A 16 -40.05 -56.77 3.05
N ARG A 17 -40.63 -56.32 4.17
CA ARG A 17 -40.72 -54.89 4.51
C ARG A 17 -39.33 -54.28 4.77
N GLY A 18 -38.44 -55.02 5.41
CA GLY A 18 -37.05 -54.60 5.63
C GLY A 18 -36.26 -54.46 4.32
N LEU A 19 -36.44 -55.39 3.39
CA LEU A 19 -35.81 -55.35 2.07
C LEU A 19 -36.30 -54.16 1.24
N ALA A 20 -37.61 -53.88 1.22
CA ALA A 20 -38.16 -52.73 0.51
C ALA A 20 -37.66 -51.39 1.09
N ALA A 21 -37.51 -51.28 2.41
CA ALA A 21 -36.94 -50.10 3.05
C ALA A 21 -35.45 -49.91 2.71
N LEU A 22 -34.68 -51.00 2.62
CA LEU A 22 -33.28 -50.97 2.19
C LEU A 22 -33.15 -50.55 0.72
N GLU A 23 -34.01 -51.05 -0.16
CA GLU A 23 -34.04 -50.64 -1.57
C GLU A 23 -34.35 -49.15 -1.73
N HIS A 24 -35.30 -48.62 -0.96
CA HIS A 24 -35.62 -47.19 -0.98
C HIS A 24 -34.43 -46.33 -0.51
N LEU A 25 -33.77 -46.71 0.58
CA LEU A 25 -32.58 -46.01 1.07
C LEU A 25 -31.41 -46.08 0.08
N LEU A 26 -31.22 -47.22 -0.57
CA LEU A 26 -30.21 -47.39 -1.61
C LEU A 26 -30.51 -46.53 -2.84
N ALA A 27 -31.78 -46.42 -3.24
CA ALA A 27 -32.21 -45.58 -4.34
C ALA A 27 -32.00 -44.08 -4.04
N GLU A 28 -32.33 -43.64 -2.82
CA GLU A 28 -32.06 -42.26 -2.38
C GLU A 28 -30.55 -41.95 -2.36
N GLU A 29 -29.74 -42.87 -1.85
CA GLU A 29 -28.28 -42.68 -1.78
C GLU A 29 -27.65 -42.67 -3.18
N ALA A 30 -28.15 -43.51 -4.09
CA ALA A 30 -27.74 -43.50 -5.50
C ALA A 30 -28.07 -42.16 -6.18
N ALA A 31 -29.25 -41.60 -5.94
CA ALA A 31 -29.66 -40.31 -6.47
C ALA A 31 -28.79 -39.15 -5.93
N ARG A 32 -28.45 -39.16 -4.63
CA ARG A 32 -27.52 -38.17 -4.03
C ARG A 32 -26.09 -38.29 -4.57
N ARG A 33 -25.67 -39.52 -4.91
CA ARG A 33 -24.34 -39.77 -5.49
C ARG A 33 -24.26 -39.29 -6.93
N ALA A 34 -25.35 -39.39 -7.69
CA ALA A 34 -25.47 -38.92 -9.06
C ALA A 34 -25.51 -37.39 -9.18
N SER A 35 -26.06 -36.68 -8.19
CA SER A 35 -26.08 -35.21 -8.14
C SER A 35 -24.78 -34.58 -7.66
N ARG A 36 -23.78 -35.39 -7.27
CA ARG A 36 -22.46 -34.90 -6.85
C ARG A 36 -21.62 -34.61 -8.11
N PRO A 37 -21.06 -33.40 -8.26
CA PRO A 37 -20.28 -33.06 -9.44
C PRO A 37 -19.09 -34.03 -9.60
N PRO A 38 -18.69 -34.36 -10.84
CA PRO A 38 -17.64 -35.34 -11.11
C PRO A 38 -16.34 -34.91 -10.43
N VAL A 39 -15.81 -35.79 -9.56
CA VAL A 39 -14.52 -35.58 -8.93
C VAL A 39 -13.45 -35.85 -9.97
N MET A 40 -12.83 -34.78 -10.47
CA MET A 40 -11.67 -34.89 -11.37
C MET A 40 -10.52 -35.58 -10.60
N PRO A 41 -9.93 -36.65 -11.14
CA PRO A 41 -8.84 -37.35 -10.47
C PRO A 41 -7.61 -36.44 -10.35
N GLY A 42 -7.12 -36.27 -9.11
CA GLY A 42 -5.92 -35.46 -8.80
C GLY A 42 -6.16 -34.16 -8.02
N GLU A 43 -7.41 -33.78 -7.75
CA GLU A 43 -7.69 -32.54 -7.02
C GLU A 43 -7.48 -32.63 -5.51
N THR A 44 -6.62 -31.77 -4.98
CA THR A 44 -6.41 -31.64 -3.54
C THR A 44 -7.67 -31.11 -2.86
N ARG A 45 -7.85 -31.43 -1.57
CA ARG A 45 -8.96 -30.92 -0.76
C ARG A 45 -9.08 -29.39 -0.81
N ARG A 46 -7.96 -28.68 -0.91
CA ARG A 46 -7.92 -27.21 -0.97
C ARG A 46 -8.52 -26.67 -2.26
N VAL A 47 -8.27 -27.32 -3.40
CA VAL A 47 -8.84 -26.90 -4.70
C VAL A 47 -10.34 -27.09 -4.73
N ARG A 48 -10.86 -28.18 -4.16
CA ARG A 48 -12.31 -28.40 -4.04
C ARG A 48 -12.99 -27.36 -3.16
N GLN A 49 -12.35 -26.98 -2.05
CA GLN A 49 -12.86 -25.93 -1.18
C GLN A 49 -12.90 -24.57 -1.90
N LEU A 50 -11.82 -24.19 -2.58
CA LEU A 50 -11.77 -22.94 -3.35
C LEU A 50 -12.80 -22.91 -4.48
N ARG A 51 -13.06 -24.03 -5.15
CA ARG A 51 -14.13 -24.11 -6.16
C ARG A 51 -15.53 -23.95 -5.57
N ALA A 52 -15.77 -24.53 -4.40
CA ALA A 52 -17.03 -24.33 -3.69
C ALA A 52 -17.21 -22.86 -3.30
N GLU A 53 -16.16 -22.22 -2.76
CA GLU A 53 -16.14 -20.79 -2.43
C GLU A 53 -16.39 -19.90 -3.68
N VAL A 54 -15.78 -20.22 -4.82
CA VAL A 54 -16.00 -19.50 -6.08
C VAL A 54 -17.41 -19.72 -6.63
N ALA A 55 -17.95 -20.94 -6.55
CA ALA A 55 -19.31 -21.24 -7.00
C ALA A 55 -20.35 -20.51 -6.16
N GLU A 56 -20.15 -20.46 -4.84
CA GLU A 56 -20.97 -19.68 -3.92
C GLU A 56 -20.87 -18.18 -4.22
N ALA A 57 -19.67 -17.65 -4.46
CA ALA A 57 -19.49 -16.25 -4.82
C ALA A 57 -20.18 -15.88 -6.14
N HIS A 58 -20.16 -16.75 -7.16
CA HIS A 58 -20.92 -16.53 -8.40
C HIS A 58 -22.43 -16.55 -8.14
N ALA A 59 -22.93 -17.50 -7.36
CA ALA A 59 -24.36 -17.54 -7.01
C ALA A 59 -24.80 -16.28 -6.23
N LEU A 60 -23.94 -15.77 -5.34
CA LEU A 60 -24.18 -14.50 -4.64
C LEU A 60 -24.12 -13.28 -5.58
N ALA A 61 -23.24 -13.29 -6.58
CA ALA A 61 -23.18 -12.24 -7.59
C ALA A 61 -24.46 -12.22 -8.45
N ASP A 62 -24.95 -13.38 -8.87
CA ASP A 62 -26.20 -13.52 -9.61
C ASP A 62 -27.40 -13.01 -8.79
N LEU A 63 -27.43 -13.28 -7.48
CA LEU A 63 -28.44 -12.75 -6.56
C LEU A 63 -28.30 -11.24 -6.28
N GLN A 64 -27.08 -10.68 -6.37
CA GLN A 64 -26.85 -9.23 -6.24
C GLN A 64 -27.19 -8.45 -7.51
N ASP A 65 -27.07 -9.09 -8.67
CA ASP A 65 -27.50 -8.59 -9.97
C ASP A 65 -28.99 -8.88 -10.25
N ASP A 66 -29.68 -9.54 -9.31
CA ASP A 66 -31.12 -9.77 -9.36
C ASP A 66 -31.88 -8.44 -9.22
N ASP A 67 -32.35 -7.94 -10.37
CA ASP A 67 -33.17 -6.72 -10.50
C ASP A 67 -34.62 -6.93 -9.96
N THR A 68 -34.99 -8.14 -9.49
CA THR A 68 -36.35 -8.45 -8.98
C THR A 68 -36.85 -7.50 -7.88
N PRO A 69 -36.04 -7.05 -6.91
CA PRO A 69 -36.45 -6.04 -5.92
C PRO A 69 -36.67 -4.63 -6.52
N LEU A 70 -36.17 -4.38 -7.74
CA LEU A 70 -36.23 -3.12 -8.47
C LEU A 70 -37.35 -3.09 -9.53
N LEU A 71 -38.12 -4.17 -9.68
CA LEU A 71 -39.25 -4.26 -10.62
C LEU A 71 -40.44 -3.36 -10.25
N LEU A 72 -40.42 -2.75 -9.06
CA LEU A 72 -41.39 -1.73 -8.65
C LEU A 72 -41.02 -0.32 -9.16
N ASP A 73 -39.82 -0.14 -9.74
CA ASP A 73 -39.29 1.16 -10.14
C ASP A 73 -39.29 1.37 -11.67
N THR A 74 -39.50 2.62 -12.09
CA THR A 74 -39.38 3.01 -13.51
C THR A 74 -37.92 2.84 -14.02
N PRO A 75 -37.69 2.63 -15.33
CA PRO A 75 -36.34 2.44 -15.89
C PRO A 75 -35.37 3.59 -15.60
N LYS A 76 -35.88 4.82 -15.46
CA LYS A 76 -35.06 5.99 -15.05
C LYS A 76 -34.57 5.87 -13.62
N VAL A 77 -35.41 5.37 -12.70
CA VAL A 77 -35.07 5.18 -11.29
C VAL A 77 -34.07 4.04 -11.12
N ARG A 78 -34.26 2.93 -11.85
CA ARG A 78 -33.28 1.83 -11.92
C ARG A 78 -31.89 2.30 -12.32
N LYS A 79 -31.78 3.08 -13.41
CA LYS A 79 -30.49 3.64 -13.87
C LYS A 79 -29.82 4.50 -12.80
N ARG A 80 -30.59 5.35 -12.11
CA ARG A 80 -30.06 6.21 -11.04
C ARG A 80 -29.66 5.43 -9.79
N ARG A 81 -30.44 4.42 -9.38
CA ARG A 81 -30.08 3.55 -8.25
C ARG A 81 -28.82 2.73 -8.53
N LYS A 82 -28.65 2.21 -9.75
CA LYS A 82 -27.44 1.50 -10.15
C LYS A 82 -26.21 2.41 -10.07
N ALA A 83 -26.32 3.62 -10.63
CA ALA A 83 -25.25 4.63 -10.53
C ALA A 83 -24.94 5.02 -9.08
N ALA A 84 -25.95 5.14 -8.22
CA ALA A 84 -25.76 5.42 -6.80
C ALA A 84 -25.08 4.27 -6.05
N HIS A 85 -25.42 3.01 -6.33
CA HIS A 85 -24.75 1.84 -5.75
C HIS A 85 -23.31 1.72 -6.23
N GLU A 86 -23.06 1.99 -7.51
CA GLU A 86 -21.70 2.03 -8.07
C GLU A 86 -20.87 3.14 -7.42
N ALA A 87 -21.42 4.35 -7.30
CA ALA A 87 -20.77 5.45 -6.60
C ALA A 87 -20.50 5.13 -5.11
N ALA A 88 -21.43 4.46 -4.42
CA ALA A 88 -21.25 4.03 -3.04
C ALA A 88 -20.14 2.98 -2.90
N ARG A 89 -20.07 2.00 -3.83
CA ARG A 89 -18.98 1.01 -3.89
C ARG A 89 -17.62 1.67 -4.17
N LEU A 90 -17.57 2.61 -5.12
CA LEU A 90 -16.36 3.39 -5.40
C LEU A 90 -15.96 4.27 -4.21
N HIS A 91 -16.92 4.84 -3.49
CA HIS A 91 -16.65 5.62 -2.29
C HIS A 91 -16.10 4.74 -1.16
N ALA A 92 -16.69 3.56 -0.92
CA ALA A 92 -16.19 2.58 0.03
C ALA A 92 -14.76 2.14 -0.31
N LEU A 93 -14.47 1.87 -1.59
CA LEU A 93 -13.13 1.56 -2.06
C LEU A 93 -12.16 2.74 -1.89
N ALA A 94 -12.61 3.97 -2.11
CA ALA A 94 -11.80 5.17 -1.88
C ALA A 94 -11.51 5.43 -0.40
N GLN A 95 -12.35 4.92 0.52
CA GLN A 95 -12.10 4.99 1.96
C GLN A 95 -11.11 3.92 2.44
N ASP A 96 -10.86 2.87 1.66
CA ASP A 96 -9.88 1.84 1.98
C ASP A 96 -8.50 2.48 2.22
N PRO A 97 -7.88 2.26 3.40
CA PRO A 97 -6.56 2.80 3.73
C PRO A 97 -5.48 2.39 2.73
N THR A 98 -5.56 1.19 2.15
CA THR A 98 -4.60 0.72 1.13
C THR A 98 -4.75 1.50 -0.18
N MET A 99 -5.99 1.80 -0.57
CA MET A 99 -6.28 2.61 -1.74
C MET A 99 -5.81 4.06 -1.54
N ARG A 100 -6.04 4.64 -0.35
CA ARG A 100 -5.54 5.98 -0.02
C ARG A 100 -4.02 6.06 -0.02
N ALA A 101 -3.34 5.06 0.55
CA ALA A 101 -1.89 4.96 0.51
C ALA A 101 -1.35 4.87 -0.94
N TRP A 102 -1.98 4.07 -1.79
CA TRP A 102 -1.62 4.00 -3.21
C TRP A 102 -1.85 5.32 -3.93
N GLN A 103 -2.98 6.00 -3.69
CA GLN A 103 -3.28 7.30 -4.29
C GLN A 103 -2.27 8.36 -3.85
N ALA A 104 -1.92 8.39 -2.56
CA ALA A 104 -0.91 9.28 -2.00
C ALA A 104 0.48 9.00 -2.61
N ALA A 105 0.89 7.74 -2.71
CA ALA A 105 2.16 7.36 -3.34
C ALA A 105 2.21 7.75 -4.83
N ARG A 106 1.11 7.53 -5.56
CA ARG A 106 0.99 7.93 -6.97
C ARG A 106 1.06 9.45 -7.14
N MET A 107 0.33 10.20 -6.32
CA MET A 107 0.35 11.66 -6.34
C MET A 107 1.73 12.22 -5.99
N ARG A 108 2.37 11.67 -4.94
CA ARG A 108 3.75 12.00 -4.57
C ARG A 108 4.70 11.77 -5.74
N ARG A 109 4.62 10.63 -6.43
CA ARG A 109 5.45 10.35 -7.61
C ARG A 109 5.19 11.35 -8.74
N LEU A 110 3.93 11.67 -9.01
CA LEU A 110 3.55 12.65 -10.04
C LEU A 110 4.12 14.04 -9.73
N LEU A 111 3.95 14.50 -8.50
CA LEU A 111 4.45 15.81 -8.07
C LEU A 111 5.98 15.89 -8.05
N ILE A 112 6.67 14.84 -7.60
CA ILE A 112 8.14 14.76 -7.70
C ILE A 112 8.58 14.85 -9.16
N THR A 113 7.93 14.08 -10.04
CA THR A 113 8.28 14.06 -11.47
C THR A 113 8.05 15.44 -12.10
N ALA A 114 6.89 16.05 -11.86
CA ALA A 114 6.57 17.39 -12.35
C ALA A 114 7.56 18.43 -11.81
N ALA A 115 7.91 18.37 -10.52
CA ALA A 115 8.90 19.25 -9.91
C ALA A 115 10.28 19.09 -10.55
N LEU A 116 10.76 17.86 -10.76
CA LEU A 116 12.06 17.59 -11.38
C LEU A 116 12.11 18.03 -12.84
N VAL A 117 11.03 17.81 -13.61
CA VAL A 117 10.92 18.28 -15.00
C VAL A 117 10.95 19.81 -15.03
N SER A 118 10.13 20.47 -14.21
CA SER A 118 10.09 21.93 -14.14
C SER A 118 11.42 22.52 -13.67
N LEU A 119 12.10 21.90 -12.70
CA LEU A 119 13.44 22.32 -12.24
C LEU A 119 14.46 22.20 -13.36
N THR A 120 14.45 21.09 -14.10
CA THR A 120 15.37 20.87 -15.23
C THR A 120 15.15 21.91 -16.32
N LEU A 121 13.90 22.20 -16.68
CA LEU A 121 13.57 23.24 -17.67
C LEU A 121 13.99 24.64 -17.19
N ALA A 122 13.75 24.94 -15.91
CA ALA A 122 14.13 26.22 -15.31
C ALA A 122 15.65 26.42 -15.28
N LEU A 123 16.40 25.38 -14.93
CA LEU A 123 17.87 25.39 -14.94
C LEU A 123 18.43 25.49 -16.36
N ALA A 124 17.84 24.78 -17.33
CA ALA A 124 18.25 24.87 -18.73
C ALA A 124 18.03 26.29 -19.29
N TRP A 125 16.88 26.91 -18.95
CA TRP A 125 16.57 28.29 -19.32
C TRP A 125 17.57 29.28 -18.70
N SER A 126 17.80 29.17 -17.38
CA SER A 126 18.80 30.00 -16.68
C SER A 126 20.20 29.81 -17.29
N THR A 127 20.57 28.57 -17.62
CA THR A 127 21.88 28.26 -18.20
C THR A 127 22.04 28.91 -19.57
N ALA A 128 21.01 28.91 -20.41
CA ALA A 128 21.07 29.60 -21.70
C ALA A 128 21.25 31.12 -21.54
N GLY A 129 20.58 31.73 -20.55
CA GLY A 129 20.74 33.16 -20.24
C GLY A 129 22.15 33.50 -19.76
N VAL A 130 22.67 32.73 -18.79
CA VAL A 130 24.05 32.89 -18.30
C VAL A 130 25.08 32.58 -19.37
N GLN A 131 24.83 31.59 -20.23
CA GLN A 131 25.77 31.23 -21.29
C GLN A 131 25.94 32.37 -22.29
N ALA A 132 24.85 33.04 -22.68
CA ALA A 132 24.94 34.21 -23.54
C ALA A 132 25.74 35.35 -22.88
N PHE A 133 25.59 35.53 -21.57
CA PHE A 133 26.39 36.51 -20.80
C PHE A 133 27.87 36.11 -20.67
N ALA A 134 28.16 34.84 -20.36
CA ALA A 134 29.50 34.35 -20.05
C ALA A 134 30.33 34.05 -21.30
N ALA A 135 29.68 33.74 -22.43
CA ALA A 135 30.36 33.58 -23.71
C ALA A 135 30.81 34.92 -24.29
N ASP A 136 30.14 36.03 -23.97
CA ASP A 136 30.46 37.36 -24.47
C ASP A 136 30.61 37.35 -26.01
N ASP A 137 31.70 37.89 -26.56
CA ASP A 137 32.01 37.85 -27.99
C ASP A 137 32.69 36.55 -28.48
N ALA A 138 32.69 35.48 -27.67
CA ALA A 138 33.36 34.24 -28.03
C ALA A 138 32.73 33.60 -29.29
N PRO A 139 33.54 33.18 -30.29
CA PRO A 139 33.02 32.49 -31.47
C PRO A 139 32.25 31.23 -31.09
N ALA A 140 31.13 30.98 -31.79
CA ALA A 140 30.36 29.75 -31.61
C ALA A 140 31.26 28.52 -31.77
N TRP A 141 31.09 27.53 -30.89
CA TRP A 141 31.92 26.30 -30.80
C TRP A 141 33.38 26.49 -30.40
N SER A 142 33.82 27.71 -30.08
CA SER A 142 35.11 27.89 -29.41
C SER A 142 35.09 27.22 -28.02
N PRO A 143 36.26 26.84 -27.47
CA PRO A 143 36.33 26.30 -26.12
C PRO A 143 35.67 27.22 -25.09
N ALA A 144 35.87 28.54 -25.19
CA ALA A 144 35.24 29.52 -24.29
C ALA A 144 33.70 29.47 -24.37
N TRP A 145 33.14 29.42 -25.58
CA TRP A 145 31.69 29.32 -25.80
C TRP A 145 31.10 28.04 -25.19
N VAL A 146 31.81 26.91 -25.31
CA VAL A 146 31.40 25.63 -24.71
C VAL A 146 31.53 25.67 -23.19
N PHE A 147 32.61 26.21 -22.64
CA PHE A 147 32.80 26.31 -21.18
C PHE A 147 31.78 27.25 -20.52
N ALA A 148 31.30 28.27 -21.24
CA ALA A 148 30.24 29.15 -20.75
C ALA A 148 28.94 28.39 -20.40
N TRP A 149 28.64 27.26 -21.07
CA TRP A 149 27.51 26.39 -20.72
C TRP A 149 27.65 25.72 -19.34
N LEU A 150 28.86 25.62 -18.79
CA LEU A 150 29.11 24.94 -17.51
C LEU A 150 29.09 25.88 -16.30
N VAL A 151 29.14 27.20 -16.52
CA VAL A 151 29.19 28.21 -15.45
C VAL A 151 27.98 28.09 -14.54
N GLU A 152 26.78 28.15 -15.13
CA GLU A 152 25.53 28.10 -14.36
C GLU A 152 25.27 26.71 -13.74
N PRO A 153 25.44 25.56 -14.43
CA PRO A 153 25.36 24.25 -13.79
C PRO A 153 26.28 24.13 -12.58
N PHE A 154 27.52 24.62 -12.65
CA PHE A 154 28.45 24.57 -11.53
C PHE A 154 27.91 25.35 -10.31
N LEU A 155 27.45 26.59 -10.52
CA LEU A 155 26.89 27.42 -9.44
C LEU A 155 25.57 26.85 -8.89
N SER A 156 24.67 26.43 -9.78
CA SER A 156 23.36 25.90 -9.41
C SER A 156 23.44 24.55 -8.70
N LEU A 157 24.37 23.66 -9.07
CA LEU A 157 24.63 22.43 -8.31
C LEU A 157 25.14 22.74 -6.90
N ALA A 158 26.09 23.68 -6.76
CA ALA A 158 26.60 24.08 -5.45
C ALA A 158 25.48 24.68 -4.57
N LEU A 159 24.65 25.54 -5.15
CA LEU A 159 23.47 26.10 -4.48
C LEU A 159 22.45 25.01 -4.11
N LEU A 160 22.16 24.07 -5.03
CA LEU A 160 21.22 22.97 -4.82
C LEU A 160 21.67 22.07 -3.66
N VAL A 161 22.97 21.80 -3.53
CA VAL A 161 23.52 21.06 -2.38
C VAL A 161 23.22 21.78 -1.08
N ILE A 162 23.46 23.10 -1.03
CA ILE A 162 23.25 23.91 0.17
C ILE A 162 21.76 23.99 0.53
N VAL A 163 20.91 24.44 -0.40
CA VAL A 163 19.47 24.61 -0.18
C VAL A 163 18.82 23.25 0.08
N GLY A 164 19.21 22.21 -0.67
CA GLY A 164 18.73 20.85 -0.50
C GLY A 164 19.08 20.28 0.87
N ALA A 165 20.32 20.45 1.36
CA ALA A 165 20.71 20.02 2.69
C ALA A 165 19.94 20.77 3.79
N ARG A 166 19.79 22.09 3.68
CA ARG A 166 19.01 22.91 4.63
C ARG A 166 17.54 22.49 4.66
N ALA A 167 16.92 22.32 3.50
CA ALA A 167 15.52 21.94 3.41
C ALA A 167 15.30 20.50 3.89
N TYR A 168 16.19 19.56 3.54
CA TYR A 168 16.12 18.18 4.03
C TYR A 168 16.22 18.12 5.56
N THR A 169 17.22 18.76 6.14
CA THR A 169 17.41 18.78 7.61
C THR A 169 16.27 19.49 8.33
N ALA A 170 15.68 20.54 7.75
CA ALA A 170 14.48 21.18 8.26
C ALA A 170 13.27 20.22 8.33
N THR A 171 13.06 19.37 7.32
CA THR A 171 11.98 18.35 7.38
C THR A 171 12.20 17.28 8.46
N ARG A 172 13.43 17.16 8.98
CA ARG A 172 13.79 16.27 10.10
C ARG A 172 13.78 16.98 11.47
N GLY A 173 13.33 18.23 11.53
CA GLY A 173 13.29 19.00 12.77
C GLY A 173 14.67 19.47 13.25
N GLN A 174 15.70 19.42 12.40
CA GLN A 174 17.06 19.87 12.72
C GLN A 174 17.54 20.91 11.70
N PRO A 175 16.90 22.10 11.62
CA PRO A 175 17.26 23.08 10.61
C PRO A 175 18.70 23.55 10.76
N ILE A 176 19.47 23.54 9.66
CA ILE A 176 20.80 24.16 9.64
C ILE A 176 20.64 25.69 9.59
N THR A 177 21.02 26.36 10.68
CA THR A 177 20.88 27.83 10.87
C THR A 177 22.22 28.58 10.79
N ALA A 178 23.30 27.92 10.37
CA ALA A 178 24.62 28.52 10.28
C ALA A 178 24.60 29.79 9.39
N PRO A 179 24.91 31.00 9.91
CA PRO A 179 24.82 32.24 9.15
C PRO A 179 25.71 32.28 7.91
N ALA A 180 26.88 31.61 7.97
CA ALA A 180 27.77 31.48 6.82
C ALA A 180 27.08 30.79 5.64
N LEU A 181 26.30 29.73 5.91
CA LEU A 181 25.61 28.97 4.88
C LEU A 181 24.48 29.79 4.23
N ILE A 182 23.77 30.59 5.03
CA ILE A 182 22.75 31.54 4.55
C ILE A 182 23.40 32.60 3.64
N ARG A 183 24.54 33.15 4.03
CA ARG A 183 25.26 34.14 3.20
C ARG A 183 25.74 33.54 1.88
N ILE A 184 26.26 32.31 1.90
CA ILE A 184 26.71 31.61 0.68
C ILE A 184 25.52 31.34 -0.25
N GLU A 185 24.37 30.91 0.28
CA GLU A 185 23.14 30.73 -0.48
C GLU A 185 22.72 32.03 -1.17
N TRP A 186 22.63 33.14 -0.42
CA TRP A 186 22.30 34.45 -0.98
C TRP A 186 23.32 34.93 -2.00
N LEU A 187 24.61 34.63 -1.80
CA LEU A 187 25.66 34.97 -2.77
C LEU A 187 25.46 34.22 -4.09
N PHE A 188 25.25 32.90 -4.07
CA PHE A 188 25.00 32.12 -5.29
C PHE A 188 23.71 32.56 -5.98
N LEU A 189 22.64 32.81 -5.22
CA LEU A 189 21.39 33.35 -5.75
C LEU A 189 21.59 34.70 -6.44
N ALA A 190 22.31 35.62 -5.78
CA ALA A 190 22.60 36.94 -6.32
C ALA A 190 23.47 36.85 -7.58
N LEU A 191 24.43 35.93 -7.64
CA LEU A 191 25.25 35.70 -8.82
C LEU A 191 24.41 35.18 -10.00
N THR A 192 23.61 34.14 -9.81
CA THR A 192 22.76 33.58 -10.86
C THR A 192 21.73 34.59 -11.36
N VAL A 193 21.03 35.27 -10.46
CA VAL A 193 20.07 36.32 -10.84
C VAL A 193 20.78 37.49 -11.50
N GLY A 194 21.93 37.91 -10.96
CA GLY A 194 22.75 38.98 -11.49
C GLY A 194 23.14 38.73 -12.93
N MET A 195 23.71 37.57 -13.24
CA MET A 195 24.13 37.22 -14.61
C MET A 195 22.94 37.15 -15.59
N ASN A 196 21.81 36.61 -15.16
CA ASN A 196 20.60 36.56 -16.00
C ASN A 196 19.95 37.95 -16.20
N ALA A 197 20.05 38.83 -15.21
CA ALA A 197 19.40 40.14 -15.22
C ALA A 197 20.26 41.23 -15.89
N TRP A 198 21.57 41.16 -15.69
CA TRP A 198 22.51 42.25 -15.99
C TRP A 198 22.41 42.79 -17.42
N PRO A 199 22.39 41.95 -18.48
CA PRO A 199 22.28 42.44 -19.85
C PRO A 199 20.99 43.21 -20.17
N TYR A 200 19.98 43.07 -19.31
CA TYR A 200 18.64 43.62 -19.50
C TYR A 200 18.31 44.75 -18.53
N LEU A 201 19.26 45.15 -17.67
CA LEU A 201 19.10 46.28 -16.76
C LEU A 201 19.11 47.61 -17.51
N PRO A 202 18.34 48.62 -17.06
CA PRO A 202 18.23 49.91 -17.76
C PRO A 202 19.55 50.70 -17.83
N LEU A 203 20.51 50.38 -16.95
CA LEU A 203 21.82 51.03 -16.92
C LEU A 203 22.79 50.50 -17.99
N VAL A 204 22.54 49.30 -18.53
CA VAL A 204 23.46 48.58 -19.41
C VAL A 204 22.82 48.28 -20.77
N ALA A 205 21.52 48.00 -20.79
CA ALA A 205 20.79 47.67 -22.01
C ALA A 205 20.57 48.91 -22.89
N GLU A 206 20.80 48.75 -24.20
CA GLU A 206 20.50 49.80 -25.19
C GLU A 206 19.00 50.16 -25.20
N HIS A 207 18.14 49.15 -25.03
CA HIS A 207 16.69 49.30 -24.99
C HIS A 207 16.12 48.53 -23.81
N PHE A 208 15.63 49.26 -22.80
CA PHE A 208 15.03 48.64 -21.63
C PHE A 208 13.67 48.02 -21.96
N SER A 209 13.51 46.74 -21.64
CA SER A 209 12.24 46.03 -21.69
C SER A 209 12.02 45.26 -20.40
N PHE A 210 11.05 45.70 -19.60
CA PHE A 210 10.71 45.03 -18.35
C PHE A 210 10.31 43.57 -18.56
N SER A 211 9.53 43.28 -19.61
CA SER A 211 9.11 41.91 -19.95
C SER A 211 10.32 41.01 -20.27
N ARG A 212 11.33 41.54 -20.97
CA ARG A 212 12.55 40.79 -21.29
C ARG A 212 13.37 40.49 -20.04
N LEU A 213 13.52 41.47 -19.15
CA LEU A 213 14.20 41.30 -17.86
C LEU A 213 13.51 40.21 -17.02
N VAL A 214 12.19 40.30 -16.87
CA VAL A 214 11.40 39.30 -16.11
C VAL A 214 11.55 37.91 -16.72
N LEU A 215 11.50 37.79 -18.05
CA LEU A 215 11.61 36.52 -18.75
C LEU A 215 12.96 35.81 -18.49
N HIS A 216 14.07 36.55 -18.41
CA HIS A 216 15.39 35.95 -18.16
C HIS A 216 15.60 35.56 -16.69
N ILE A 217 15.01 36.31 -15.74
CA ILE A 217 15.11 35.96 -14.31
C ILE A 217 14.14 34.81 -13.93
N LEU A 218 13.09 34.57 -14.72
CA LEU A 218 12.05 33.60 -14.41
C LEU A 218 12.60 32.20 -14.14
N GLY A 219 13.58 31.74 -14.92
CA GLY A 219 14.21 30.43 -14.73
C GLY A 219 14.84 30.27 -13.35
N ALA A 220 15.63 31.25 -12.92
CA ALA A 220 16.25 31.25 -11.59
C ALA A 220 15.20 31.25 -10.46
N ILE A 221 14.15 32.07 -10.58
CA ILE A 221 13.06 32.13 -9.58
C ILE A 221 12.34 30.78 -9.47
N VAL A 222 11.97 30.18 -10.61
CA VAL A 222 11.27 28.89 -10.63
C VAL A 222 12.13 27.77 -10.04
N ALA A 223 13.44 27.74 -10.35
CA ALA A 223 14.35 26.75 -9.80
C ALA A 223 14.39 26.83 -8.26
N VAL A 224 14.57 28.03 -7.71
CA VAL A 224 14.61 28.26 -6.25
C VAL A 224 13.28 27.91 -5.60
N ALA A 225 12.16 28.30 -6.22
CA ALA A 225 10.83 27.97 -5.73
C ALA A 225 10.62 26.45 -5.63
N ILE A 226 11.02 25.69 -6.66
CA ILE A 226 10.88 24.23 -6.66
C ILE A 226 11.76 23.58 -5.60
N VAL A 227 13.04 23.96 -5.51
CA VAL A 227 13.98 23.37 -4.53
C VAL A 227 13.53 23.66 -3.10
N THR A 228 12.93 24.82 -2.86
CA THR A 228 12.39 25.20 -1.55
C THR A 228 11.07 24.49 -1.24
N ALA A 229 10.16 24.41 -2.21
CA ALA A 229 8.81 23.86 -2.00
C ALA A 229 8.79 22.33 -1.95
N LEU A 230 9.61 21.65 -2.75
CA LEU A 230 9.55 20.20 -2.88
C LEU A 230 9.74 19.47 -1.53
N PRO A 231 10.73 19.78 -0.68
CA PRO A 231 10.87 19.15 0.64
C PRO A 231 9.67 19.40 1.57
N ILE A 232 9.08 20.60 1.52
CA ILE A 232 7.88 20.94 2.32
C ILE A 232 6.69 20.10 1.88
N ILE A 233 6.47 19.98 0.57
CA ILE A 233 5.42 19.14 -0.02
C ILE A 233 5.64 17.68 0.39
N LEU A 234 6.87 17.18 0.30
CA LEU A 234 7.20 15.80 0.68
C LEU A 234 6.98 15.54 2.17
N ALA A 235 7.32 16.49 3.05
CA ALA A 235 7.03 16.40 4.48
C ALA A 235 5.52 16.33 4.75
N ALA A 236 4.71 17.11 4.03
CA ALA A 236 3.26 17.04 4.12
C ALA A 236 2.73 15.64 3.73
N PHE A 237 3.26 15.05 2.65
CA PHE A 237 2.90 13.67 2.26
C PHE A 237 3.26 12.64 3.34
N THR A 238 4.42 12.77 3.99
CA THR A 238 4.78 11.85 5.09
C THR A 238 3.80 11.94 6.27
N GLY A 239 3.21 13.11 6.52
CA GLY A 239 2.17 13.28 7.54
C GLY A 239 0.83 12.62 7.17
N LEU A 240 0.51 12.52 5.86
CA LEU A 240 -0.72 11.86 5.39
C LEU A 240 -0.70 10.34 5.60
N ASP A 241 0.50 9.74 5.58
CA ASP A 241 0.69 8.29 5.73
C ASP A 241 0.45 7.79 7.18
N HIS A 242 0.24 8.69 8.15
CA HIS A 242 0.07 8.38 9.58
C HIS A 242 -1.40 8.26 10.02
N GLY A 243 -2.35 8.20 9.09
CA GLY A 243 -3.72 7.78 9.41
C GLY A 243 -3.71 6.40 10.08
N PRO A 244 -4.69 6.06 10.96
CA PRO A 244 -4.71 4.77 11.64
C PRO A 244 -4.60 3.67 10.59
N LEU A 245 -3.52 2.90 10.66
CA LEU A 245 -3.20 1.79 9.76
C LEU A 245 -4.27 0.72 9.93
N THR A 246 -5.41 0.88 9.27
CA THR A 246 -6.46 -0.14 9.14
C THR A 246 -6.32 -0.93 7.84
N GLY A 247 -5.13 -0.89 7.21
CA GLY A 247 -4.82 -1.87 6.17
C GLY A 247 -4.95 -3.27 6.76
N PRO A 248 -5.32 -4.30 5.96
CA PRO A 248 -5.16 -5.67 6.38
C PRO A 248 -3.69 -5.81 6.79
N THR A 249 -3.47 -5.93 8.08
CA THR A 249 -2.16 -6.24 8.62
C THR A 249 -1.79 -7.56 7.99
N TYR A 250 -0.95 -7.50 6.95
CA TYR A 250 -0.04 -8.61 6.73
C TYR A 250 0.67 -8.73 8.05
N ARG A 251 0.28 -9.74 8.84
CA ARG A 251 0.73 -9.94 10.21
C ARG A 251 2.25 -9.98 10.14
N ALA A 252 2.87 -8.83 10.39
CA ALA A 252 4.28 -8.77 10.65
C ALA A 252 4.42 -9.56 11.95
N ASN A 253 4.89 -10.81 11.82
CA ASN A 253 5.57 -11.44 12.94
C ASN A 253 6.63 -10.42 13.35
N THR A 254 6.56 -9.92 14.59
CA THR A 254 7.42 -8.92 15.23
C THR A 254 6.93 -7.46 15.23
N GLY A 255 6.23 -7.11 16.32
CA GLY A 255 6.40 -5.85 17.02
C GLY A 255 6.65 -6.17 18.51
N PRO A 256 7.44 -5.39 19.25
CA PRO A 256 7.87 -5.69 20.62
C PRO A 256 6.77 -5.37 21.63
N GLY A 257 5.57 -5.89 21.41
CA GLY A 257 4.64 -6.13 22.51
C GLY A 257 5.13 -7.41 23.17
N ARG A 258 5.72 -7.30 24.37
CA ARG A 258 6.16 -8.43 25.20
C ARG A 258 4.97 -9.37 25.36
N THR A 259 4.86 -10.35 24.46
CA THR A 259 3.83 -11.37 24.54
C THR A 259 4.19 -12.14 25.78
N ASP A 260 3.34 -12.06 26.81
CA ASP A 260 3.61 -12.67 28.10
C ASP A 260 3.57 -14.19 27.93
N ILE A 261 4.74 -14.77 27.64
CA ILE A 261 4.93 -16.20 27.43
C ILE A 261 4.46 -16.98 28.65
N THR A 262 4.62 -16.43 29.85
CA THR A 262 4.13 -16.99 31.11
C THR A 262 2.60 -17.11 31.12
N ALA A 263 1.88 -16.06 30.73
CA ALA A 263 0.43 -16.09 30.63
C ALA A 263 -0.06 -17.07 29.54
N LEU A 264 0.63 -17.13 28.40
CA LEU A 264 0.32 -18.09 27.33
C LEU A 264 0.61 -19.54 27.72
N THR A 265 1.67 -19.78 28.49
CA THR A 265 2.03 -21.11 29.00
C THR A 265 0.99 -21.59 30.01
N ALA A 266 0.55 -20.73 30.93
CA ALA A 266 -0.53 -21.05 31.86
C ALA A 266 -1.87 -21.30 31.14
N HIS A 267 -2.16 -20.58 30.06
CA HIS A 267 -3.34 -20.83 29.23
C HIS A 267 -3.22 -22.17 28.47
N ALA A 268 -2.05 -22.49 27.93
CA ALA A 268 -1.81 -23.76 27.26
C ALA A 268 -1.98 -24.96 28.23
N GLN A 269 -1.48 -24.84 29.46
CA GLN A 269 -1.63 -25.88 30.48
C GLN A 269 -3.10 -26.15 30.82
N ARG A 270 -3.90 -25.11 31.04
CA ARG A 270 -5.35 -25.27 31.28
C ARG A 270 -6.04 -25.99 30.12
N LEU A 271 -5.67 -25.68 28.88
CA LEU A 271 -6.24 -26.37 27.72
C LEU A 271 -5.77 -27.83 27.59
N ILE A 272 -4.61 -28.18 28.15
CA ILE A 272 -4.17 -29.58 28.26
C ILE A 272 -5.02 -30.29 29.32
N ASP A 273 -5.22 -29.66 30.47
CA ASP A 273 -6.03 -30.20 31.58
C ASP A 273 -7.49 -30.40 31.16
N ASP A 274 -8.03 -29.48 30.34
CA ASP A 274 -9.38 -29.54 29.75
C ASP A 274 -9.48 -30.53 28.56
N GLY A 275 -8.37 -31.17 28.16
CA GLY A 275 -8.31 -32.13 27.04
C GLY A 275 -8.40 -31.50 25.64
N ALA A 276 -8.39 -30.17 25.53
CA ALA A 276 -8.45 -29.44 24.26
C ALA A 276 -7.09 -29.40 23.52
N LEU A 277 -5.99 -29.56 24.24
CA LEU A 277 -4.63 -29.75 23.72
C LEU A 277 -4.06 -31.11 24.21
N PRO A 278 -3.34 -31.86 23.37
CA PRO A 278 -2.66 -33.08 23.83
C PRO A 278 -1.54 -32.72 24.80
N ALA A 279 -1.18 -33.65 25.70
CA ALA A 279 -0.14 -33.46 26.73
C ALA A 279 1.21 -32.96 26.18
N ALA A 280 1.60 -33.41 24.98
CA ALA A 280 2.78 -32.91 24.26
C ALA A 280 2.36 -32.21 22.95
N PRO A 281 1.90 -30.94 22.98
CA PRO A 281 1.42 -30.26 21.79
C PRO A 281 2.56 -29.71 20.95
N SER A 282 2.49 -29.92 19.62
CA SER A 282 3.46 -29.30 18.71
C SER A 282 3.28 -27.78 18.65
N ALA A 283 4.36 -27.05 18.37
CA ALA A 283 4.32 -25.58 18.28
C ALA A 283 3.28 -25.08 17.25
N ASN A 284 3.04 -25.83 16.16
CA ASN A 284 1.99 -25.52 15.19
C ASN A 284 0.58 -25.66 15.78
N ARG A 285 0.36 -26.62 16.68
CA ARG A 285 -0.93 -26.83 17.33
C ARG A 285 -1.19 -25.73 18.37
N ILE A 286 -0.16 -25.37 19.15
CA ILE A 286 -0.20 -24.23 20.08
C ILE A 286 -0.49 -22.93 19.32
N GLN A 287 0.19 -22.69 18.20
CA GLN A 287 0.01 -21.51 17.36
C GLN A 287 -1.44 -21.39 16.85
N ARG A 288 -2.05 -22.50 16.40
CA ARG A 288 -3.43 -22.50 15.90
C ARG A 288 -4.45 -22.30 17.03
N THR A 289 -4.25 -22.96 18.16
CA THR A 289 -5.19 -22.89 19.29
C THR A 289 -5.14 -21.54 20.00
N LEU A 290 -3.93 -21.02 20.29
CA LEU A 290 -3.73 -19.73 20.97
C LEU A 290 -3.72 -18.52 20.03
N ARG A 291 -3.77 -18.75 18.71
CA ARG A 291 -3.70 -17.72 17.65
C ARG A 291 -2.51 -16.75 17.79
N CYS A 292 -1.42 -17.20 18.42
CA CYS A 292 -0.20 -16.42 18.66
C CYS A 292 0.80 -16.51 17.49
N GLY A 293 1.91 -15.77 17.59
CA GLY A 293 3.02 -15.87 16.64
C GLY A 293 3.76 -17.21 16.75
N MET A 294 4.40 -17.64 15.67
CA MET A 294 5.11 -18.93 15.62
C MET A 294 6.26 -18.99 16.65
N ASP A 295 6.96 -17.87 16.87
CA ASP A 295 8.06 -17.81 17.84
C ASP A 295 7.55 -17.89 19.29
N SER A 296 6.43 -17.24 19.60
CA SER A 296 5.75 -17.39 20.89
C SER A 296 5.26 -18.82 21.12
N ALA A 297 4.74 -19.47 20.08
CA ALA A 297 4.28 -20.86 20.18
C ALA A 297 5.44 -21.86 20.39
N ARG A 298 6.63 -21.58 19.83
CA ARG A 298 7.85 -22.35 20.12
C ARG A 298 8.30 -22.14 21.57
N ALA A 299 8.35 -20.89 22.02
CA ALA A 299 8.72 -20.55 23.40
C ALA A 299 7.77 -21.19 24.44
N VAL A 300 6.46 -21.21 24.17
CA VAL A 300 5.47 -21.88 25.04
C VAL A 300 5.67 -23.39 25.03
N ARG A 301 5.92 -24.01 23.88
CA ARG A 301 6.22 -25.45 23.80
C ARG A 301 7.44 -25.80 24.66
N ASP A 302 8.52 -25.04 24.50
CA ASP A 302 9.78 -25.32 25.17
C ASP A 302 9.61 -25.15 26.70
N ALA A 303 8.86 -24.13 27.15
CA ALA A 303 8.52 -23.93 28.55
C ALA A 303 7.64 -25.06 29.14
N LEU A 304 6.71 -25.63 28.37
CA LEU A 304 5.90 -26.78 28.79
C LEU A 304 6.77 -28.04 28.96
N THR A 305 7.74 -28.26 28.06
CA THR A 305 8.67 -29.41 28.13
C THR A 305 9.65 -29.28 29.29
N GLU A 306 10.13 -28.07 29.61
CA GLU A 306 11.00 -27.83 30.76
C GLU A 306 10.27 -28.02 32.10
N GLY A 307 8.95 -27.76 32.15
CA GLY A 307 8.10 -27.97 33.33
C GLY A 307 7.87 -29.43 33.70
N GLU A 308 7.86 -30.36 32.74
CA GLU A 308 7.71 -31.81 33.00
C GLU A 308 8.98 -32.47 33.56
N THR A 309 10.14 -31.80 33.46
CA THR A 309 11.43 -32.33 33.93
C THR A 309 11.82 -31.92 35.36
N ARG A 310 10.94 -31.24 36.10
CA ARG A 310 11.11 -30.88 37.53
C ARG A 310 10.11 -31.61 38.40
#